data_AF-A0A959RQT7-F1
#
_entry.id   AF-A0A959RQT7-F1
#
_cell.length_a   1.000
_cell.length_b   1.000
_cell.length_c   1.000
_cell.angle_alpha   90.00
_cell.angle_beta   90.00
_cell.angle_gamma   90.00
#
_symmetry.space_group_name_H-M   'P 1'
#
loop_
_entity.id
_entity.type
_entity.pdbx_description
1 polymer ?
#
loop_
_entity_poly.entity_id
_entity_poly.type
_entity_poly.pdbx_seq_one_letter_code
_entity_poly.pdbx_strand_id
1 'polypeptide(L)' 'MHKFNSPQWLKHIQKSITQLATLTPADMSILKPGEGFLWASKANEKRVTNQPVKIITRPRVTKHGGATINAVKKDE' A
#
# COMPACT_ATOMS: atom_id res chain seq x y z
N MET A 1 7.59 -5.57 9.88
CA MET A 1 6.90 -4.51 9.08
C MET A 1 7.06 -4.86 7.61
N HIS A 2 5.98 -5.20 6.92
CA HIS A 2 6.02 -5.55 5.50
C HIS A 2 6.25 -4.27 4.68
N LYS A 3 7.51 -3.98 4.37
CA LYS A 3 7.86 -2.88 3.46
C LYS A 3 7.55 -3.34 2.05
N PHE A 4 6.89 -2.49 1.28
CA PHE A 4 6.66 -2.75 -0.13
C PHE A 4 7.94 -2.37 -0.91
N ASN A 5 8.78 -3.36 -1.18
CA ASN A 5 10.14 -3.15 -1.70
C ASN A 5 10.47 -4.00 -2.93
N SER A 6 9.51 -4.76 -3.47
CA SER A 6 9.71 -5.54 -4.70
C SER A 6 9.36 -4.72 -5.94
N PRO A 7 10.34 -4.30 -6.76
CA PRO A 7 10.06 -3.59 -8.00
C PRO A 7 9.34 -4.48 -9.02
N GLN A 8 9.55 -5.80 -8.95
CA GLN A 8 8.92 -6.77 -9.84
C GLN A 8 7.41 -6.85 -9.61
N TRP A 9 6.96 -6.77 -8.35
CA TRP A 9 5.53 -6.75 -8.05
C TRP A 9 4.86 -5.48 -8.57
N LEU A 10 5.50 -4.31 -8.45
CA LEU A 10 4.97 -3.08 -9.03
C LEU A 10 4.80 -3.19 -10.56
N LYS A 11 5.83 -3.71 -11.24
CA LYS A 11 5.76 -3.99 -12.68
C LYS A 11 4.64 -4.97 -13.06
N HIS A 12 4.44 -6.01 -12.24
CA HIS A 12 3.38 -6.99 -12.47
C HIS A 12 1.99 -6.32 -12.45
N ILE A 13 1.73 -5.46 -11.46
CA ILE A 13 0.43 -4.76 -11.38
C ILE A 13 0.28 -3.73 -12.50
N GLN A 14 1.34 -2.98 -12.82
CA GLN A 14 1.35 -2.00 -13.92
C GLN A 14 1.03 -2.63 -15.27
N LYS A 15 1.32 -3.93 -15.46
CA LYS A 15 0.93 -4.67 -16.68
C LYS A 15 -0.58 -4.72 -16.88
N SER A 16 -1.34 -4.82 -15.79
CA SER A 16 -2.80 -4.94 -15.83
C SER A 16 -3.52 -3.61 -15.61
N ILE A 17 -2.85 -2.60 -15.04
CA ILE A 17 -3.44 -1.32 -14.68
C ILE A 17 -2.53 -0.20 -15.17
N THR A 18 -2.86 0.37 -16.33
CA THR A 18 -2.05 1.40 -16.99
C THR A 18 -1.99 2.71 -16.21
N GLN A 19 -3.02 3.03 -15.43
CA GLN A 19 -3.07 4.22 -14.58
C GLN A 19 -2.02 4.19 -13.46
N LEU A 20 -1.48 3.02 -13.11
CA LEU A 20 -0.40 2.89 -12.12
C LEU A 20 1.00 3.08 -12.74
N ALA A 21 1.12 3.33 -14.04
CA ALA A 21 2.41 3.46 -14.74
C ALA A 21 3.27 4.63 -14.22
N THR A 22 2.65 5.64 -13.60
CA THR A 22 3.36 6.79 -13.02
C THR A 22 4.04 6.47 -11.69
N LEU A 23 3.71 5.35 -11.05
CA LEU A 23 4.30 4.97 -9.76
C LEU A 23 5.69 4.38 -9.95
N THR A 24 6.63 4.81 -9.11
CA THR A 24 7.98 4.26 -9.07
C THR A 24 8.19 3.38 -7.82
N PRO A 25 9.17 2.45 -7.84
CA PRO A 25 9.57 1.75 -6.62
C PRO A 25 10.04 2.68 -5.50
N ALA A 26 10.55 3.87 -5.83
CA ALA A 26 10.93 4.89 -4.87
C ALA A 26 9.70 5.49 -4.17
N ASP A 27 8.62 5.76 -4.90
CA ASP A 27 7.36 6.24 -4.31
C ASP A 27 6.76 5.25 -3.32
N MET A 28 6.97 3.96 -3.55
CA MET A 28 6.49 2.92 -2.64
C MET A 28 7.38 2.78 -1.40
N SER A 29 8.70 2.96 -1.56
CA SER A 29 9.65 2.75 -0.46
C SER A 29 9.59 3.83 0.61
N ILE A 30 9.08 5.02 0.27
CA ILE A 30 8.87 6.14 1.20
C ILE A 30 7.60 6.03 2.04
N LEU A 31 6.69 5.09 1.72
CA LEU A 31 5.42 4.95 2.43
C LEU A 31 5.63 4.50 3.88
N LYS A 32 5.04 5.26 4.81
CA LYS A 32 5.03 4.94 6.24
C LYS A 32 3.84 4.06 6.60
N PRO A 33 3.85 3.37 7.77
CA PRO A 33 2.66 2.67 8.26
C PRO A 33 1.45 3.60 8.24
N GLY A 34 0.37 3.15 7.61
CA GLY A 34 -0.85 3.92 7.43
C GLY A 34 -0.91 4.74 6.13
N GLU A 35 0.18 4.91 5.40
CA GLU A 35 0.17 5.56 4.08
C GLU A 35 0.03 4.53 2.95
N GLY A 36 -0.61 4.94 1.85
CA GLY A 36 -0.74 4.11 0.65
C GLY A 36 -1.18 4.90 -0.57
N PHE A 37 -1.19 4.25 -1.73
CA PHE A 37 -1.80 4.79 -2.95
C PHE A 37 -3.12 4.07 -3.23
N LEU A 38 -4.16 4.84 -3.53
CA LEU A 38 -5.49 4.36 -3.87
C LEU A 38 -5.77 4.62 -5.35
N TRP A 39 -6.26 3.60 -6.03
CA TRP A 39 -6.81 3.70 -7.37
C TRP A 39 -8.03 2.79 -7.48
N ALA A 40 -9.02 3.17 -8.27
CA ALA A 40 -10.21 2.38 -8.52
C ALA A 40 -10.62 2.46 -10.00
N SER A 41 -11.01 1.34 -10.59
CA SER A 41 -11.52 1.32 -11.98
C SER A 41 -12.87 2.04 -12.14
N LYS A 42 -13.68 2.07 -11.07
CA LYS A 42 -14.96 2.77 -11.02
C LYS A 42 -15.12 3.47 -9.67
N ALA A 43 -15.21 4.80 -9.69
CA ALA A 43 -15.51 5.62 -8.53
C ALA A 43 -16.30 6.85 -8.96
N ASN A 44 -17.04 7.45 -8.02
CA ASN A 44 -17.71 8.74 -8.26
C ASN A 44 -16.69 9.88 -8.39
N GLU A 45 -15.53 9.74 -7.73
CA GLU A 45 -14.45 10.71 -7.80
C GLU A 45 -13.48 10.40 -8.95
N LYS A 46 -13.46 11.27 -9.96
CA LYS A 46 -12.63 11.13 -11.18
C LYS A 46 -11.12 11.11 -10.91
N ARG A 47 -10.67 11.70 -9.79
CA ARG A 47 -9.24 11.74 -9.44
C ARG A 47 -8.70 10.35 -9.14
N VAL A 48 -9.50 9.52 -8.47
CA VAL A 48 -9.14 8.16 -8.05
C VAL A 48 -9.20 7.17 -9.21
N THR A 49 -9.98 7.48 -10.25
CA THR A 49 -10.06 6.66 -11.47
C THR A 49 -8.94 6.96 -12.46
N ASN A 50 -8.54 8.22 -12.58
CA ASN A 50 -7.57 8.64 -13.58
C ASN A 50 -6.13 8.35 -13.15
N GLN A 51 -5.83 8.49 -11.86
CA GLN A 51 -4.48 8.30 -11.35
C GLN A 51 -4.49 7.79 -9.90
N PRO A 52 -3.37 7.22 -9.44
CA PRO A 52 -3.22 6.77 -8.07
C PRO A 52 -3.09 7.98 -7.14
N VAL A 53 -3.87 8.00 -6.07
CA VAL A 53 -3.89 9.11 -5.11
C VAL A 53 -3.24 8.65 -3.81
N LYS A 54 -2.30 9.43 -3.27
CA LYS A 54 -1.74 9.15 -1.94
C LYS A 54 -2.79 9.39 -0.88
N ILE A 55 -2.99 8.40 -0.01
CA ILE A 55 -3.94 8.44 1.11
C ILE A 55 -3.23 8.13 2.42
N ILE A 56 -3.83 8.58 3.52
CA ILE A 56 -3.44 8.26 4.88
C ILE A 56 -4.64 7.60 5.54
N THR A 57 -4.43 6.40 6.06
CA THR A 57 -5.42 5.64 6.80
C THR A 57 -5.32 5.97 8.28
N ARG A 58 -6.46 5.99 8.96
CA ARG A 58 -6.49 6.26 10.40
C ARG A 58 -5.85 5.10 11.17
N PRO A 59 -5.02 5.38 12.19
CA PRO A 59 -4.53 4.35 13.09
C PRO A 59 -5.69 3.58 13.69
N ARG A 60 -5.54 2.26 13.75
CA ARG A 60 -6.58 1.39 14.29
C ARG A 60 -6.69 1.61 15.81
N VAL A 61 -7.91 1.80 16.30
CA VAL A 61 -8.19 2.02 17.73
C VAL A 61 -8.20 0.71 18.53
N THR A 62 -8.55 -0.41 17.88
CA THR A 62 -8.65 -1.73 18.51
C THR A 62 -7.50 -2.66 18.11
N LYS A 63 -7.02 -3.46 19.06
CA LYS A 63 -6.15 -4.61 18.75
C LYS A 63 -7.05 -5.74 18.23
N HIS A 64 -7.24 -5.88 16.92
CA HIS A 64 -7.81 -7.13 16.41
C HIS A 64 -6.82 -8.25 16.73
N GLY A 65 -7.30 -9.26 17.47
CA GLY A 65 -6.53 -10.44 17.83
C GLY A 65 -5.98 -11.11 16.58
N GLY A 66 -4.65 -11.18 16.50
CA GLY A 66 -3.95 -11.71 15.34
C GLY A 66 -2.54 -11.16 15.16
N ALA A 67 -1.82 -10.89 16.25
CA ALA A 67 -0.37 -10.96 16.15
C ALA A 67 -0.04 -12.44 15.95
N THR A 68 0.75 -12.77 14.93
CA THR A 68 1.30 -14.12 14.80
C THR A 68 2.04 -14.44 16.09
N ILE A 69 1.60 -15.47 16.81
CA ILE A 69 2.04 -15.84 18.16
C ILE A 69 3.58 -16.02 18.21
N ASN A 70 4.19 -16.40 17.09
CA ASN A 70 5.62 -16.63 16.95
C ASN A 70 6.46 -15.37 16.66
N ALA A 71 5.84 -14.22 16.32
CA ALA A 71 6.57 -13.00 15.96
C ALA A 71 6.96 -12.12 17.17
N VAL A 72 6.45 -12.43 18.36
CA VAL A 72 6.72 -11.68 19.60
C VAL A 72 7.78 -12.32 20.51
N LYS A 73 8.34 -13.48 20.16
CA LYS A 73 9.48 -14.03 20.90
C LYS A 73 10.80 -13.45 20.39
N LYS A 74 11.14 -12.28 20.89
CA LYS A 74 12.51 -11.91 21.28
C LYS A 74 12.40 -10.70 22.20
N ASP A 75 12.71 -10.96 23.47
CA ASP A 75 13.62 -10.17 24.30
C ASP A 75 13.58 -10.79 25.71
N GLU A 76 14.46 -11.78 25.92
CA GLU A 76 15.16 -12.04 27.19
C GLU A 76 16.62 -11.67 26.95
#